data_AF-X1K7B8-F1
#
_entry.id   AF-X1K7B8-F1
#
_cell.length_a   1.000
_cell.length_b   1.000
_cell.length_c   1.000
_cell.angle_alpha   90.00
_cell.angle_beta   90.00
_cell.angle_gamma   90.00
#
_symmetry.space_group_name_H-M   'P 1'
#
loop_
_entity.id
_entity.type
_entity.pdbx_description
1 polymer ?
#
loop_
_entity_poly.entity_id
_entity_poly.type
_entity_poly.pdbx_seq_one_letter_code
_entity_poly.pdbx_strand_id
1 'polypeptide(L)'
;MVKESRIPWLHIAQEVAAEAKQKDYKCLGVLGTRYLMEGPVYPAKITAFGIEYMIPEAKDRERINKIIFDELVNACFTSEALTYFKGVIDELKK
;
A
#
# COMPACT_ATOMS: atom_id res chain seq x y z
N MET A 1 12.07 -14.19 -27.87
CA MET A 1 11.93 -13.45 -26.59
C MET A 1 11.57 -14.44 -25.50
N VAL A 2 12.39 -14.60 -24.47
CA VAL A 2 11.97 -15.36 -23.30
C VAL A 2 11.03 -14.44 -22.52
N LYS A 3 9.73 -14.76 -22.48
CA LYS A 3 8.71 -13.96 -21.78
C LYS A 3 8.89 -13.96 -20.26
N GLU A 4 9.67 -14.91 -19.73
CA GLU A 4 9.72 -15.21 -18.29
C GLU A 4 11.16 -15.48 -17.83
N SER A 5 11.52 -14.91 -16.69
CA SER A 5 12.80 -15.19 -16.03
C SER A 5 12.82 -16.63 -15.50
N ARG A 6 13.98 -17.31 -15.61
CA ARG A 6 14.18 -18.63 -14.98
C ARG A 6 14.38 -18.53 -13.46
N ILE A 7 14.61 -17.32 -12.94
CA ILE A 7 14.76 -17.06 -11.52
C ILE A 7 13.35 -16.80 -10.95
N PRO A 8 12.96 -17.48 -9.85
CA PRO A 8 11.69 -17.21 -9.18
C PRO A 8 11.55 -15.72 -8.84
N TRP A 9 10.38 -15.15 -9.14
CA TRP A 9 10.09 -13.76 -8.86
C TRP A 9 9.62 -13.59 -7.40
N LEU A 10 10.34 -12.78 -6.63
CA LEU A 10 9.91 -12.40 -5.28
C LEU A 10 8.91 -11.24 -5.38
N HIS A 11 7.63 -11.54 -5.21
CA HIS A 11 6.57 -10.53 -5.35
C HIS A 11 6.32 -9.81 -4.03
N ILE A 12 6.60 -8.51 -3.96
CA ILE A 12 6.48 -7.70 -2.73
C ILE A 12 5.13 -7.87 -2.00
N ALA A 13 4.00 -7.81 -2.71
CA ALA A 13 2.69 -7.96 -2.08
C ALA A 13 2.40 -9.39 -1.56
N GLN A 14 3.05 -10.40 -2.14
CA GLN A 14 2.94 -11.78 -1.65
C GLN A 14 3.70 -11.93 -0.33
N GLU A 15 4.91 -11.36 -0.24
CA GLU A 15 5.70 -11.38 0.99
C GLU A 15 5.00 -10.61 2.11
N VAL A 16 4.40 -9.45 1.81
CA VAL A 16 3.61 -8.69 2.79
C VAL A 16 2.40 -9.50 3.27
N ALA A 17 1.66 -10.13 2.36
CA ALA A 17 0.49 -10.94 2.74
C ALA A 17 0.88 -12.20 3.55
N ALA A 18 2.01 -12.83 3.22
CA ALA A 18 2.54 -13.96 3.97
C ALA A 18 2.94 -13.59 5.39
N GLU A 19 3.62 -12.46 5.58
CA GLU A 19 3.98 -11.95 6.91
C GLU A 19 2.72 -11.56 7.71
N ALA A 20 1.76 -10.88 7.07
CA ALA A 20 0.51 -10.52 7.73
C ALA A 20 -0.29 -11.75 8.20
N LYS A 21 -0.32 -12.81 7.39
CA LYS A 21 -0.94 -14.08 7.76
C LYS A 21 -0.22 -14.75 8.94
N GLN A 22 1.12 -14.74 8.94
CA GLN A 22 1.92 -15.28 10.05
C GLN A 22 1.67 -14.54 11.36
N LYS A 23 1.35 -13.24 11.30
CA LYS A 23 0.97 -12.42 12.45
C LYS A 23 -0.53 -12.45 12.79
N ASP A 24 -1.31 -13.32 12.14
CA ASP A 24 -2.76 -13.46 12.32
C ASP A 24 -3.60 -12.21 12.04
N TYR A 25 -3.08 -11.25 11.25
CA TYR A 25 -3.86 -10.09 10.84
C TYR A 25 -5.03 -10.49 9.93
N LYS A 26 -6.18 -9.87 10.16
CA LYS A 26 -7.42 -10.13 9.40
C LYS A 26 -7.70 -9.08 8.33
N CYS A 27 -7.25 -7.84 8.54
CA CYS A 27 -7.42 -6.75 7.60
C CYS A 27 -6.15 -5.88 7.56
N LEU A 28 -5.75 -5.44 6.36
CA LEU A 28 -4.60 -4.55 6.15
C LEU A 28 -5.05 -3.19 5.59
N GLY A 29 -4.59 -2.10 6.21
CA GLY A 29 -4.66 -0.77 5.62
C GLY A 29 -3.55 -0.57 4.59
N VAL A 30 -3.93 -0.25 3.35
CA VAL A 30 -2.98 -0.08 2.23
C VAL A 30 -2.85 1.39 1.88
N LEU A 31 -1.63 1.91 2.02
CA LEU A 31 -1.24 3.28 1.69
C LEU A 31 -0.08 3.27 0.70
N GLY A 32 -0.08 4.21 -0.23
CA GLY A 32 0.97 4.33 -1.24
C GLY A 32 0.56 5.29 -2.34
N THR A 33 1.11 5.11 -3.53
CA THR A 33 0.63 5.87 -4.70
C THR A 33 -0.82 5.51 -5.02
N ARG A 34 -1.52 6.39 -5.73
CA ARG A 34 -2.89 6.10 -6.20
C ARG A 34 -2.94 4.80 -7.00
N TYR A 35 -1.93 4.55 -7.84
CA TYR A 35 -1.81 3.32 -8.63
C TYR A 35 -1.68 2.06 -7.76
N LEU A 36 -1.01 2.14 -6.61
CA LEU A 36 -0.91 1.02 -5.69
C LEU A 36 -2.23 0.76 -4.98
N MET A 37 -2.90 1.82 -4.51
CA MET A 37 -4.14 1.72 -3.74
C MET A 37 -5.34 1.32 -4.60
N GLU A 38 -5.41 1.78 -5.85
CA GLU A 38 -6.53 1.51 -6.77
C GLU A 38 -6.22 0.37 -7.76
N GLY A 39 -4.95 -0.01 -7.88
CA GLY A 39 -4.51 -1.05 -8.81
C GLY A 39 -4.61 -2.46 -8.24
N PRO A 40 -4.42 -3.49 -9.09
CA PRO A 40 -4.62 -4.88 -8.70
C PRO A 40 -3.46 -5.50 -7.90
N VAL A 41 -2.30 -4.84 -7.83
CA VAL A 41 -1.02 -5.44 -7.38
C VAL A 41 -1.08 -5.97 -5.94
N TYR A 42 -1.58 -5.16 -5.01
CA TYR A 42 -1.69 -5.53 -3.60
C TYR A 42 -3.02 -6.24 -3.28
N PRO A 43 -4.20 -5.71 -3.65
CA PRO A 43 -5.48 -6.33 -3.38
C PRO A 43 -5.57 -7.81 -3.78
N ALA A 44 -5.10 -8.15 -4.99
CA ALA A 44 -5.19 -9.52 -5.49
C ALA A 44 -4.32 -10.50 -4.70
N LYS A 45 -3.18 -10.05 -4.15
CA LYS A 45 -2.28 -10.90 -3.35
C LYS A 45 -2.75 -10.98 -1.90
N ILE A 46 -3.26 -9.90 -1.31
CA ILE A 46 -3.78 -9.90 0.05
C ILE A 46 -5.01 -10.82 0.17
N THR A 47 -5.96 -10.67 -0.75
CA THR A 47 -7.19 -11.49 -0.75
C THR A 47 -6.92 -12.98 -1.00
N ALA A 48 -5.93 -13.32 -1.83
CA ALA A 48 -5.50 -14.70 -2.06
C ALA A 48 -4.99 -15.41 -0.79
N PHE A 49 -4.57 -14.65 0.23
CA PHE A 49 -4.16 -15.19 1.53
C PHE A 49 -5.31 -15.30 2.54
N GLY A 50 -6.52 -14.85 2.16
CA GLY A 50 -7.72 -14.81 3.01
C GLY A 50 -7.73 -13.60 3.96
N ILE A 51 -7.03 -12.52 3.62
CA ILE A 51 -6.94 -11.30 4.41
C ILE A 51 -7.76 -10.20 3.70
N GLU A 52 -8.51 -9.44 4.47
CA GLU A 52 -9.22 -8.26 3.98
C GLU A 52 -8.27 -7.07 3.79
N TYR A 53 -8.69 -6.05 3.06
CA TYR A 53 -7.91 -4.83 2.94
C TYR A 53 -8.80 -3.60 2.91
N MET A 54 -8.25 -2.48 3.35
CA MET A 54 -8.89 -1.17 3.27
C MET A 54 -7.93 -0.18 2.64
N ILE A 55 -8.50 0.78 1.92
CA ILE A 55 -7.80 1.92 1.35
C ILE A 55 -8.51 3.21 1.78
N PRO A 56 -7.80 4.35 1.83
CA PRO A 56 -8.43 5.62 2.14
C PRO A 56 -9.49 6.03 1.12
N GLU A 57 -10.32 7.01 1.49
CA GLU A 57 -11.26 7.67 0.59
C GLU A 57 -10.56 8.38 -0.57
N ALA A 58 -11.29 8.63 -1.66
CA ALA A 58 -10.72 9.14 -2.91
C ALA A 58 -9.93 10.46 -2.72
N LYS A 59 -10.43 11.36 -1.87
CA LYS A 59 -9.76 12.63 -1.55
C LYS A 59 -8.37 12.40 -0.93
N ASP A 60 -8.25 11.41 -0.05
CA ASP A 60 -7.04 11.13 0.71
C ASP A 60 -6.03 10.39 -0.16
N ARG A 61 -6.51 9.51 -1.05
CA ARG A 61 -5.67 8.86 -2.05
C ARG A 61 -5.00 9.86 -2.98
N GLU A 62 -5.75 10.85 -3.46
CA GLU A 62 -5.21 11.90 -4.34
C GLU A 62 -4.18 12.79 -3.60
N ARG A 63 -4.50 13.19 -2.36
CA ARG A 63 -3.58 14.00 -1.54
C ARG A 63 -2.30 13.25 -1.17
N ILE A 64 -2.41 11.99 -0.75
CA ILE A 64 -1.27 11.11 -0.48
C ILE A 64 -0.41 10.96 -1.74
N ASN A 65 -1.02 10.71 -2.89
CA ASN A 65 -0.29 10.57 -4.15
C ASN A 65 0.48 11.87 -4.48
N LYS A 66 -0.14 13.03 -4.31
CA LYS A 66 0.51 14.33 -4.49
C LYS A 66 1.70 14.50 -3.53
N ILE A 67 1.55 14.21 -2.25
CA ILE A 67 2.65 14.27 -1.27
C ILE A 67 3.80 13.35 -1.68
N ILE A 68 3.50 12.12 -2.12
CA ILE A 68 4.54 11.17 -2.54
C ILE A 68 5.37 11.73 -3.70
N PHE A 69 4.73 12.24 -4.75
CA PHE A 69 5.44 12.70 -5.95
C PHE A 69 6.06 14.09 -5.82
N ASP A 70 5.35 15.03 -5.18
CA ASP A 70 5.80 16.42 -5.08
C ASP A 70 6.82 16.59 -3.93
N GLU A 71 6.68 15.82 -2.85
CA GLU A 71 7.52 15.95 -1.66
C GLU A 71 8.48 14.76 -1.48
N LEU A 72 7.96 13.55 -1.23
CA LEU A 72 8.79 12.43 -0.77
C LEU A 72 9.81 11.96 -1.81
N VAL A 73 9.42 11.89 -3.09
CA VAL A 73 10.34 11.54 -4.20
C VAL A 73 11.46 12.57 -4.35
N ASN A 74 11.19 13.84 -4.00
CA ASN A 74 12.17 14.93 -4.01
C ASN A 74 12.90 15.08 -2.67
N ALA A 75 12.80 14.08 -1.77
CA ALA A 75 13.38 14.08 -0.43
C ALA A 75 12.95 15.26 0.45
N CYS A 76 11.77 15.84 0.20
CA CYS A 76 11.16 16.82 1.06
C CYS A 76 10.25 16.11 2.07
N PHE A 77 10.52 16.27 3.36
CA PHE A 77 9.76 15.65 4.44
C PHE A 77 9.22 16.74 5.37
N THR A 78 7.91 16.99 5.28
CA THR A 78 7.24 18.05 6.04
C THR A 78 6.48 17.48 7.24
N SER A 79 6.36 18.28 8.30
CA SER A 79 5.52 17.95 9.46
C SER A 79 4.05 17.78 9.07
N GLU A 80 3.61 18.56 8.09
CA GLU A 80 2.27 18.62 7.54
C GLU A 80 1.95 17.31 6.81
N ALA A 81 2.85 16.84 5.94
CA ALA A 81 2.74 15.54 5.30
C ALA A 81 2.64 14.41 6.33
N LEU A 82 3.55 14.39 7.32
CA LEU A 82 3.54 13.37 8.37
C LEU A 82 2.22 13.37 9.16
N THR A 83 1.74 14.56 9.54
CA THR A 83 0.48 14.72 10.26
C THR A 83 -0.70 14.22 9.41
N TYR A 84 -0.69 14.50 8.11
CA TYR A 84 -1.71 14.04 7.19
C TYR A 84 -1.74 12.50 7.09
N PHE A 85 -0.59 11.86 6.87
CA PHE A 85 -0.50 10.40 6.82
C PHE A 85 -0.97 9.75 8.13
N LYS A 86 -0.61 10.32 9.29
CA LYS A 86 -1.08 9.83 10.59
C LYS A 86 -2.60 9.91 10.72
N GLY A 87 -3.20 11.03 10.32
CA GLY A 87 -4.66 11.19 10.33
C GLY A 87 -5.37 10.13 9.49
N VAL A 88 -4.88 9.89 8.27
CA VAL A 88 -5.42 8.83 7.40
C VAL A 88 -5.23 7.43 8.00
N ILE A 89 -4.08 7.15 8.61
CA ILE A 89 -3.84 5.87 9.30
C ILE A 89 -4.85 5.69 10.44
N ASP A 90 -5.13 6.73 11.22
CA ASP A 90 -6.09 6.66 12.32
C ASP A 90 -7.53 6.45 11.83
N GLU A 91 -7.90 7.00 10.67
CA GLU A 91 -9.19 6.73 10.03
C GLU A 91 -9.34 5.26 9.60
N LEU A 92 -8.25 4.61 9.16
CA LEU A 92 -8.22 3.21 8.75
C LEU A 92 -8.15 2.21 9.92
N LYS A 93 -7.93 2.65 11.17
CA LYS A 93 -7.90 1.75 12.34
C LYS A 93 -9.30 1.37 12.85
N LYS A 94 -10.35 1.94 12.27
CA LYS A 94 -11.73 1.78 12.73
C LYS A 94 -12.29 0.40 12.44
#